data_AF-A0A0B4BX36-F1
#
_entry.id   AF-A0A0B4BX36-F1
#
_cell.length_a   1.000
_cell.length_b   1.000
_cell.length_c   1.000
_cell.angle_alpha   90.00
_cell.angle_beta   90.00
_cell.angle_gamma   90.00
#
_symmetry.space_group_name_H-M   'P 1'
#
loop_
_entity.id
_entity.type
_entity.pdbx_description
1 polymer ?
#
loop_
_entity_poly.entity_id
_entity_poly.type
_entity_poly.pdbx_seq_one_letter_code
_entity_poly.pdbx_strand_id
1 'polypeptide(L)' 'MGSDVQRDGMFLELSDGVIEHAPLAEVFYADANGQMTLATFDKGSIPLEVVEWLISEAKRRLPPVDDR' A
#
# COMPACT_ATOMS: atom_id res chain seq x y z
N MET A 1 1.52 -0.97 -7.43
CA MET A 1 2.46 -0.02 -6.79
C MET A 1 2.56 1.19 -7.69
N GLY A 2 2.49 2.38 -7.12
CA GLY A 2 2.61 3.63 -7.87
C GLY A 2 3.16 4.76 -7.01
N SER A 3 3.54 5.84 -7.67
CA SER A 3 3.84 7.12 -7.02
C SER A 3 2.57 7.96 -6.97
N ASP A 4 2.35 8.62 -5.84
CA ASP A 4 1.27 9.57 -5.65
C ASP A 4 1.84 10.98 -5.50
N VAL A 5 1.76 11.74 -6.59
CA VAL A 5 2.27 13.12 -6.66
C VAL A 5 1.46 14.08 -5.77
N GLN A 6 0.19 13.77 -5.49
CA GLN A 6 -0.67 14.64 -4.67
C GLN A 6 -0.40 14.46 -3.19
N ARG A 7 -0.16 13.22 -2.75
CA ARG A 7 0.16 12.88 -1.35
C ARG A 7 1.66 12.89 -1.04
N ASP A 8 2.52 13.11 -2.04
CA ASP A 8 3.98 13.10 -1.94
C ASP A 8 4.51 11.80 -1.32
N GLY A 9 4.32 10.70 -2.07
CA GLY A 9 4.74 9.39 -1.60
C GLY A 9 4.49 8.25 -2.57
N MET A 10 4.58 7.04 -2.02
CA MET A 10 4.45 5.77 -2.75
C MET A 10 3.33 4.92 -2.16
N PHE A 11 2.62 4.16 -3.00
CA PHE A 11 1.53 3.30 -2.54
C PHE A 11 1.59 1.90 -3.13
N LEU A 12 1.06 0.93 -2.37
CA LEU A 12 0.88 -0.46 -2.77
C LEU A 12 -0.57 -0.87 -2.52
N GLU A 13 -1.29 -1.20 -3.59
CA GLU A 13 -2.67 -1.67 -3.53
C GLU A 13 -2.75 -3.20 -3.51
N LEU A 14 -3.77 -3.69 -2.81
CA LEU A 14 -4.27 -5.06 -2.88
C LEU A 14 -5.58 -5.05 -3.68
N SER A 15 -5.63 -5.80 -4.79
CA SER A 15 -6.85 -6.00 -5.59
C SER A 15 -7.29 -7.46 -5.57
N ASP A 16 -8.54 -7.70 -5.94
CA ASP A 16 -9.11 -9.05 -6.12
C ASP A 16 -8.79 -9.65 -7.50
N GLY A 17 -7.99 -8.96 -8.32
CA GLY A 17 -7.63 -9.35 -9.67
C GLY A 17 -8.60 -8.90 -10.76
N VAL A 18 -9.70 -8.22 -10.41
CA VAL A 18 -10.65 -7.64 -11.37
C VAL A 18 -10.29 -6.17 -11.63
N ILE A 19 -9.94 -5.84 -12.88
CA ILE A 19 -9.39 -4.51 -13.24
C ILE A 19 -10.35 -3.35 -12.94
N GLU A 20 -11.66 -3.57 -13.03
CA GLU A 20 -12.66 -2.51 -12.83
C GLU A 20 -13.03 -2.31 -11.36
N HIS A 21 -12.59 -3.19 -10.46
CA HIS A 21 -12.90 -3.08 -9.05
C HIS A 21 -11.95 -2.13 -8.34
N ALA A 22 -12.49 -1.40 -7.37
CA ALA A 22 -11.67 -0.62 -6.45
C ALA A 22 -10.75 -1.56 -5.66
N PRO A 23 -9.54 -1.09 -5.27
CA PRO A 23 -8.65 -1.89 -4.43
C PRO A 23 -9.33 -2.25 -3.10
N LEU A 24 -9.03 -3.44 -2.59
CA LEU A 24 -9.52 -3.91 -1.30
C LEU A 24 -8.82 -3.18 -0.15
N ALA A 25 -7.52 -2.89 -0.31
CA ALA A 25 -6.70 -2.16 0.64
C ALA A 25 -5.53 -1.45 -0.06
N GLU A 26 -4.99 -0.44 0.60
CA GLU A 26 -3.79 0.30 0.19
C GLU A 26 -2.87 0.49 1.39
N VAL A 27 -1.57 0.25 1.19
CA VAL A 27 -0.53 0.80 2.07
C VAL A 27 0.10 2.00 1.37
N PHE A 28 0.16 3.13 2.07
CA PHE A 28 0.79 4.37 1.61
C PHE A 28 2.04 4.66 2.46
N TYR A 29 3.12 5.09 1.81
CA TYR A 29 4.35 5.59 2.42
C TYR A 29 4.50 7.08 2.09
N ALA A 30 4.58 7.93 3.10
CA ALA A 30 4.76 9.36 2.95
C ALA A 30 6.25 9.72 2.90
N ASP A 31 6.71 10.37 1.82
CA ASP A 31 8.12 10.74 1.66
C ASP A 31 8.54 11.80 2.69
N ALA A 32 7.63 12.68 3.07
CA ALA A 32 7.89 13.79 4.00
C ALA A 32 8.35 13.35 5.40
N ASN A 33 7.90 12.18 5.88
CA ASN A 33 8.18 11.74 7.25
C ASN A 33 8.42 10.22 7.40
N GLY A 34 8.40 9.47 6.30
CA GLY A 34 8.60 8.02 6.28
C GLY A 34 7.49 7.20 6.93
N GLN A 35 6.34 7.81 7.27
CA GLN A 35 5.24 7.09 7.89
C GLN A 35 4.52 6.20 6.87
N MET A 36 4.11 5.02 7.33
CA MET A 36 3.22 4.13 6.57
C MET A 36 1.83 4.09 7.18
N THR A 37 0.81 4.12 6.33
CA THR A 37 -0.59 3.94 6.71
C THR A 37 -1.22 2.82 5.90
N LEU A 38 -2.14 2.07 6.52
CA LEU A 38 -2.96 1.06 5.86
C LEU A 38 -4.41 1.57 5.85
N ALA A 39 -5.02 1.58 4.67
CA ALA A 39 -6.45 1.80 4.50
C ALA A 39 -7.10 0.56 3.89
N THR A 40 -8.29 0.21 4.36
CA THR A 40 -9.12 -0.87 3.80
C THR A 40 -10.40 -0.27 3.24
N PHE A 41 -10.76 -0.65 2.02
CA PHE A 41 -11.93 -0.12 1.31
C PHE A 41 -13.01 -1.18 1.08
N ASP A 42 -12.65 -2.47 1.25
CA ASP A 42 -13.61 -3.55 1.19
C ASP A 42 -14.70 -3.41 2.28
N LYS A 43 -15.94 -3.75 1.91
CA LYS A 43 -17.07 -3.84 2.84
C LYS A 43 -17.10 -5.18 3.58
N GLY A 44 -16.36 -6.17 3.09
CA GLY A 44 -16.13 -7.46 3.73
C GLY A 44 -14.94 -7.47 4.68
N SER A 45 -14.50 -8.68 5.03
CA SER A 45 -13.30 -8.91 5.85
C SER A 45 -12.14 -9.39 4.98
N ILE A 46 -10.97 -8.78 5.14
CA ILE A 46 -9.72 -9.26 4.57
C ILE A 46 -9.07 -10.22 5.57
N PRO A 47 -8.64 -11.44 5.16
CA PRO A 47 -7.90 -12.34 6.04
C PRO A 47 -6.66 -11.67 6.62
N LEU A 48 -6.39 -11.90 7.91
CA LEU A 48 -5.29 -11.24 8.63
C LEU A 48 -3.95 -11.53 7.96
N GLU A 49 -3.73 -12.76 7.50
CA GLU A 49 -2.51 -13.21 6.86
C GLU A 49 -2.24 -12.44 5.55
N VAL A 50 -3.30 -12.04 4.84
CA VAL A 50 -3.19 -11.23 3.61
C VAL A 50 -2.81 -9.79 3.97
N VAL A 51 -3.35 -9.25 5.06
CA VAL A 51 -2.98 -7.92 5.57
C VAL A 51 -1.50 -7.91 6.01
N GLU A 52 -1.06 -8.94 6.73
CA GLU A 52 0.35 -9.09 7.16
C GLU A 52 1.30 -9.22 5.97
N TRP A 53 0.90 -9.98 4.94
CA TRP A 53 1.65 -10.08 3.70
C TRP A 53 1.76 -8.72 2.99
N LEU A 54 0.65 -7.99 2.87
CA LEU A 54 0.63 -6.66 2.24
C LEU A 54 1.55 -5.68 2.98
N ILE A 55 1.48 -5.66 4.31
CA ILE A 55 2.36 -4.84 5.15
C ILE A 55 3.83 -5.21 4.93
N SER A 56 4.13 -6.51 4.85
CA SER A 56 5.50 -7.00 4.65
C SER A 56 6.05 -6.57 3.28
N GLU A 57 5.25 -6.69 2.22
CA GLU A 57 5.64 -6.23 0.88
C GLU A 57 5.76 -4.71 0.80
N ALA A 58 4.87 -3.96 1.45
CA ALA A 58 4.93 -2.50 1.48
C ALA A 58 6.22 -2.00 2.17
N LYS A 59 6.57 -2.57 3.32
CA LYS A 59 7.83 -2.27 4.04
C LYS A 59 9.07 -2.53 3.20
N ARG A 60 9.02 -3.51 2.29
CA ARG A 60 10.14 -3.87 1.42
C ARG A 60 10.24 -2.99 0.17
N ARG A 61 9.11 -2.52 -0.36
CA ARG A 61 9.05 -1.92 -1.71
C ARG A 61 8.82 -0.41 -1.74
N LEU A 62 8.15 0.14 -0.72
CA LEU A 62 7.73 1.54 -0.74
C LEU A 62 8.78 2.55 -0.27
N PRO A 63 9.62 2.25 0.75
CA PRO A 63 10.68 3.18 1.11
C PRO A 63 11.65 3.38 -0.08
N PRO A 64 12.23 4.58 -0.23
CA PRO A 64 13.26 4.81 -1.22
C PRO A 64 14.42 3.85 -0.96
N VAL A 65 15.02 3.33 -2.04
CA VAL A 65 16.27 2.58 -1.94
C VAL A 65 17.34 3.59 -1.52
N ASP A 66 17.97 3.37 -0.37
CA ASP A 66 19.06 4.23 0.13
C ASP A 66 20.22 4.12 -0.88
N ASP A 67 20.34 5.07 -1.81
CA ASP A 67 21.52 5.27 -2.66
C ASP A 67 22.62 5.91 -1.79
N ARG A 68 23.26 5.09 -0.95
CA ARG A 68 24.47 5.48 -0.21
C ARG A 68 25.66 4.60 -0.55
#